data_AF-D2H467-F1
#
_entry.id   AF-D2H467-F1
#
_cell.length_a   1.000
_cell.length_b   1.000
_cell.length_c   1.000
_cell.angle_alpha   90.00
_cell.angle_beta   90.00
_cell.angle_gamma   90.00
#
_symmetry.space_group_name_H-M   'P 1'
#
loop_
_entity.id
_entity.type
_entity.pdbx_description
1 polymer ?
#
loop_
_entity_poly.entity_id
_entity_poly.type
_entity_poly.pdbx_seq_one_letter_code
_entity_poly.pdbx_strand_id
1 'polypeptide(L)'
;EELQANLDLIQTYRLHIAQDINQENLQLFLGSYNGRRDLEIERPILGQNDNKSKTLKCSTLLVVGDSSPAVEAVVECNSRLNPINTTLLKMADCGGLPQVVQPGKLTEAFKYFLQGMGYIPYVQLSHLNTESVPSASMTRLARSRTHSTSSSIGSGESAFSRSVTSNQSDGTQESSESPDVVDRHQTMEVSC
;
A
#
# COMPACT_ATOMS: atom_id res chain seq x y z
N GLU A 1 10.37 0.94 -23.49
CA GLU A 1 9.90 -0.09 -24.45
C GLU A 1 8.59 0.32 -25.12
N GLU A 2 7.55 0.67 -24.36
CA GLU A 2 6.25 1.15 -24.88
C GLU A 2 6.38 2.27 -25.93
N LEU A 3 7.14 3.34 -25.64
CA LEU A 3 7.35 4.46 -26.57
C LEU A 3 8.08 4.05 -27.86
N GLN A 4 9.00 3.09 -27.76
CA GLN A 4 9.78 2.59 -28.90
C GLN A 4 8.94 1.68 -29.79
N ALA A 5 8.03 0.89 -29.21
CA ALA A 5 7.09 0.07 -29.96
C ALA A 5 6.11 0.91 -30.80
N ASN A 6 5.85 2.15 -30.40
CA ASN A 6 5.10 3.16 -31.16
C ASN A 6 3.75 2.63 -31.70
N LEU A 7 3.06 1.85 -30.86
CA LEU A 7 1.73 1.31 -31.14
C LEU A 7 0.69 2.42 -31.24
N ASP A 8 -0.53 2.08 -31.67
CA ASP A 8 -1.62 3.03 -31.95
C ASP A 8 -1.88 4.04 -30.83
N LEU A 9 -1.75 3.61 -29.57
CA LEU A 9 -1.88 4.49 -28.41
C LEU A 9 -0.87 5.65 -28.46
N ILE A 10 0.41 5.35 -28.71
CA ILE A 10 1.48 6.34 -28.79
C ILE A 10 1.28 7.25 -30.01
N GLN A 11 0.89 6.70 -31.15
CA GLN A 11 0.62 7.49 -32.36
C GLN A 11 -0.54 8.46 -32.14
N THR A 12 -1.62 7.99 -31.52
CA THR A 12 -2.79 8.80 -31.17
C THR A 12 -2.41 9.94 -30.24
N TYR A 13 -1.68 9.66 -29.16
CA TYR A 13 -1.27 10.69 -28.22
C TYR A 13 -0.23 11.67 -28.78
N ARG A 14 0.63 11.23 -29.71
CA ARG A 14 1.53 12.14 -30.44
C ARG A 14 0.75 13.16 -31.26
N LEU A 15 -0.27 12.71 -31.99
CA LEU A 15 -1.15 13.62 -32.74
C LEU A 15 -1.92 14.53 -31.79
N HIS A 16 -2.50 13.99 -30.72
CA HIS A 16 -3.22 14.77 -29.71
C HIS A 16 -2.36 15.90 -29.11
N ILE A 17 -1.13 15.59 -28.70
CA ILE A 17 -0.20 16.57 -28.14
C ILE A 17 0.18 17.63 -29.19
N ALA A 18 0.35 17.24 -30.46
CA ALA A 18 0.80 18.15 -31.52
C ALA A 18 -0.32 19.02 -32.10
N GLN A 19 -1.57 18.54 -32.10
CA GLN A 19 -2.67 19.16 -32.84
C GLN A 19 -3.77 19.73 -31.93
N ASP A 20 -4.06 19.09 -30.80
CA ASP A 20 -5.22 19.45 -29.97
C ASP A 20 -4.86 20.46 -28.87
N ILE A 21 -3.57 20.71 -28.65
CA ILE A 21 -3.04 21.61 -27.63
C ILE A 21 -2.28 22.77 -28.29
N ASN A 22 -2.49 24.00 -27.80
CA ASN A 22 -1.69 25.15 -28.22
C ASN A 22 -0.22 24.96 -27.79
N GLN A 23 0.70 24.95 -28.77
CA GLN A 23 2.10 24.59 -28.55
C GLN A 23 2.89 25.62 -27.71
N GLU A 24 2.58 26.91 -27.84
CA GLU A 24 3.22 27.96 -27.03
C GLU A 24 2.83 27.81 -25.55
N ASN A 25 1.55 27.62 -25.28
CA ASN A 25 1.06 27.39 -23.92
C ASN A 25 1.56 26.06 -23.35
N LEU A 26 1.68 25.02 -24.18
CA LEU A 26 2.24 23.74 -23.78
C LEU A 26 3.70 23.87 -23.32
N GLN A 27 4.51 24.67 -24.04
CA GLN A 27 5.89 24.93 -23.65
C GLN A 27 5.97 25.64 -22.30
N LEU A 28 5.12 26.65 -22.05
CA LEU A 28 5.06 27.33 -20.75
C LEU A 28 4.65 26.38 -19.62
N PHE A 29 3.63 25.53 -19.87
CA PHE A 29 3.18 24.54 -18.92
C PHE A 29 4.27 23.52 -18.57
N LEU A 30 4.95 22.98 -19.58
CA LEU A 30 6.06 22.05 -19.40
C LEU A 30 7.23 22.72 -18.66
N GLY A 31 7.56 23.97 -19.00
CA GLY A 31 8.57 24.76 -18.29
C GLY A 31 8.25 24.90 -16.80
N SER A 32 6.99 25.21 -16.47
CA SER A 32 6.50 25.26 -15.08
C SER A 32 6.64 23.92 -14.37
N TYR A 33 6.21 22.82 -15.00
CA TYR A 33 6.32 21.47 -14.41
C TYR A 33 7.78 21.05 -14.17
N ASN A 34 8.69 21.37 -15.09
CA ASN A 34 10.12 21.07 -14.96
C ASN A 34 10.80 21.93 -13.89
N GLY A 35 10.29 23.13 -13.62
CA GLY A 35 10.75 24.01 -12.55
C GLY A 35 10.13 23.76 -11.17
N ARG A 36 9.35 22.67 -11.00
CA ARG A 36 8.67 22.37 -9.73
C ARG A 36 9.65 22.22 -8.57
N ARG A 37 9.26 22.73 -7.39
CA ARG A 37 9.97 22.49 -6.13
C ARG A 37 9.50 21.19 -5.49
N ASP A 38 10.28 20.69 -4.54
CA ASP A 38 9.90 19.53 -3.74
C ASP A 38 8.59 19.81 -2.98
N LEU A 39 7.77 18.76 -2.80
CA LEU A 39 6.50 18.89 -2.09
C LEU A 39 6.69 19.06 -0.58
N GLU A 40 7.90 18.78 -0.06
CA GLU A 40 8.29 18.88 1.34
C GLU A 40 7.35 18.07 2.25
N ILE A 41 6.92 16.90 1.77
CA ILE A 41 6.15 15.94 2.59
C ILE A 41 7.07 14.94 3.26
N GLU A 42 6.75 14.57 4.48
CA GLU A 42 7.49 13.56 5.24
C GLU A 42 6.52 12.62 5.95
N ARG A 43 6.92 11.35 6.05
CA ARG A 43 6.11 10.34 6.73
C ARG A 43 6.11 10.63 8.23
N PRO A 44 4.94 10.73 8.89
CA PRO A 44 4.88 10.89 10.33
C PRO A 44 5.39 9.63 11.04
N ILE A 45 6.14 9.83 12.13
CA ILE A 45 6.64 8.76 12.99
C ILE A 45 5.58 8.44 14.04
N LEU A 46 5.11 7.19 14.07
CA LEU A 46 4.11 6.73 15.04
C LEU A 46 4.62 6.94 16.48
N GLY A 47 3.79 7.56 17.32
CA GLY A 47 4.13 7.86 18.71
C GLY A 47 4.85 9.20 18.91
N GLN A 48 5.16 9.94 17.84
CA GLN A 48 5.56 11.34 17.89
C GLN A 48 4.38 12.23 17.48
N ASN A 49 4.38 13.52 17.85
CA ASN A 49 3.27 14.42 17.57
C ASN A 49 2.97 14.52 16.06
N ASP A 50 1.89 13.87 15.61
CA ASP A 50 1.42 13.83 14.21
C ASP A 50 1.22 15.23 13.59
N ASN A 51 1.06 16.26 14.42
CA ASN A 51 0.89 17.65 13.99
C ASN A 51 2.18 18.33 13.48
N LYS A 52 3.35 17.68 13.58
CA LYS A 52 4.63 18.28 13.19
C LYS A 52 5.07 17.92 11.78
N SER A 53 4.71 16.74 11.27
CA SER A 53 5.10 16.29 9.93
C SER A 53 4.13 16.84 8.89
N LYS A 54 4.64 17.62 7.94
CA LYS A 54 3.88 18.10 6.78
C LYS A 54 3.60 16.90 5.88
N THR A 55 2.35 16.43 5.82
CA THR A 55 1.93 15.33 4.93
C THR A 55 0.45 15.48 4.57
N LEU A 56 -0.04 14.67 3.63
CA LEU A 56 -1.45 14.68 3.25
C LEU A 56 -2.33 14.14 4.39
N LYS A 57 -3.38 14.90 4.73
CA LYS A 57 -4.36 14.49 5.76
C LYS A 57 -5.50 13.63 5.21
N CYS A 58 -5.77 13.70 3.91
CA CYS A 58 -6.84 12.95 3.26
C CYS A 58 -6.42 11.52 2.90
N SER A 59 -7.41 10.64 2.73
CA SER A 59 -7.20 9.35 2.08
C SER A 59 -6.62 9.56 0.68
N THR A 60 -5.59 8.80 0.33
CA THR A 60 -4.83 8.97 -0.93
C THR A 60 -4.62 7.62 -1.59
N LEU A 61 -4.98 7.51 -2.88
CA LEU A 61 -4.67 6.35 -3.71
C LEU A 61 -3.61 6.75 -4.74
N LEU A 62 -2.39 6.26 -4.56
CA LEU A 62 -1.32 6.39 -5.54
C LEU A 62 -1.43 5.28 -6.58
N VAL A 63 -1.42 5.63 -7.86
CA VAL A 63 -1.56 4.66 -8.97
C VAL A 63 -0.40 4.81 -9.93
N VAL A 64 0.21 3.69 -10.32
CA VAL A 64 1.27 3.67 -11.33
C VAL A 64 1.23 2.37 -12.13
N GLY A 65 1.47 2.44 -13.43
CA GLY A 65 1.69 1.24 -14.25
C GLY A 65 3.05 0.62 -13.96
N ASP A 66 3.16 -0.71 -14.01
CA ASP A 66 4.39 -1.44 -13.69
C ASP A 66 5.60 -1.13 -14.59
N SER A 67 5.34 -0.71 -15.83
CA SER A 67 6.34 -0.32 -16.84
C SER A 67 6.41 1.20 -17.06
N SER A 68 5.73 1.98 -16.20
CA SER A 68 5.75 3.44 -16.26
C SER A 68 7.11 4.02 -15.85
N PRO A 69 7.62 5.07 -16.51
CA PRO A 69 8.83 5.78 -16.06
C PRO A 69 8.67 6.51 -14.73
N ALA A 70 7.46 6.54 -14.15
CA ALA A 70 7.16 7.20 -12.89
C ALA A 70 7.15 6.24 -11.68
N VAL A 71 7.45 4.94 -11.86
CA VAL A 71 7.39 3.94 -10.77
C VAL A 71 8.22 4.36 -9.58
N GLU A 72 9.48 4.75 -9.78
CA GLU A 72 10.40 5.15 -8.71
C GLU A 72 9.89 6.40 -7.99
N ALA A 73 9.42 7.39 -8.75
CA ALA A 73 8.90 8.64 -8.19
C ALA A 73 7.62 8.42 -7.37
N VAL A 74 6.73 7.52 -7.80
CA VAL A 74 5.49 7.19 -7.08
C VAL A 74 5.79 6.35 -5.83
N VAL A 75 6.75 5.43 -5.89
CA VAL A 75 7.21 4.69 -4.71
C VAL A 75 7.86 5.62 -3.68
N GLU A 76 8.65 6.59 -4.13
CA GLU A 76 9.21 7.61 -3.26
C GLU A 76 8.14 8.54 -2.67
N CYS A 77 7.13 8.92 -3.46
CA CYS A 77 5.97 9.65 -2.93
C CYS A 77 5.27 8.84 -1.82
N ASN A 78 5.07 7.53 -2.04
CA ASN A 78 4.48 6.64 -1.03
C ASN A 78 5.35 6.55 0.24
N SER A 79 6.68 6.51 0.10
CA SER A 79 7.61 6.44 1.25
C SER A 79 7.46 7.66 2.18
N ARG A 80 7.10 8.82 1.61
CA ARG A 80 6.93 10.10 2.32
C ARG A 80 5.50 10.38 2.81
N LEU A 81 4.53 9.55 2.46
CA LEU A 81 3.14 9.68 2.89
C LEU A 81 2.81 8.84 4.13
N ASN A 82 1.74 9.21 4.83
CA ASN A 82 1.25 8.47 5.98
C ASN A 82 0.63 7.12 5.54
N PRO A 83 1.15 5.96 6.02
CA PRO A 83 0.65 4.65 5.60
C PRO A 83 -0.75 4.30 6.15
N ILE A 84 -1.31 5.10 7.06
CA ILE A 84 -2.67 4.91 7.57
C ILE A 84 -3.70 5.34 6.51
N ASN A 85 -3.45 6.45 5.81
CA ASN A 85 -4.39 7.04 4.85
C ASN A 85 -3.98 6.84 3.38
N THR A 86 -2.81 6.26 3.11
CA THR A 86 -2.28 6.10 1.74
C THR A 86 -2.27 4.64 1.31
N THR A 87 -2.71 4.39 0.08
CA THR A 87 -2.63 3.08 -0.60
C THR A 87 -1.85 3.25 -1.90
N LEU A 88 -0.92 2.33 -2.19
CA LEU A 88 -0.21 2.26 -3.46
C LEU A 88 -0.75 1.11 -4.31
N LEU A 89 -1.21 1.43 -5.51
CA LEU A 89 -1.65 0.48 -6.53
C LEU A 89 -0.67 0.50 -7.71
N LYS A 90 0.14 -0.56 -7.81
CA LYS A 90 0.95 -0.84 -8.99
C LYS A 90 0.15 -1.72 -9.94
N MET A 91 -0.21 -1.20 -11.11
CA MET A 91 -1.02 -1.90 -12.11
C MET A 91 -0.11 -2.76 -13.00
N ALA A 92 -0.29 -4.08 -12.92
CA ALA A 92 0.43 -5.04 -13.75
C ALA A 92 0.06 -4.89 -15.23
N ASP A 93 1.00 -5.16 -16.13
CA ASP A 93 0.87 -5.08 -17.59
C ASP A 93 0.40 -3.68 -18.06
N CYS A 94 0.94 -2.63 -17.46
CA CYS A 94 0.49 -1.27 -17.69
C CYS A 94 1.64 -0.27 -17.75
N GLY A 95 1.63 0.58 -18.79
CA GLY A 95 2.63 1.63 -19.00
C GLY A 95 2.20 2.99 -18.45
N GLY A 96 2.42 4.04 -19.25
CA GLY A 96 2.33 5.44 -18.82
C GLY A 96 0.92 5.98 -18.52
N LEU A 97 -0.14 5.37 -19.07
CA LEU A 97 -1.52 5.89 -18.96
C LEU A 97 -2.51 4.81 -18.46
N PRO A 98 -2.50 4.45 -17.16
CA PRO A 98 -3.36 3.40 -16.64
C PRO A 98 -4.86 3.63 -16.82
N GLN A 99 -5.29 4.90 -16.83
CA GLN A 99 -6.67 5.29 -17.07
C GLN A 99 -7.16 5.04 -18.50
N VAL A 100 -6.24 4.89 -19.45
CA VAL A 100 -6.56 4.62 -20.86
C VAL A 100 -6.35 3.14 -21.17
N VAL A 101 -5.25 2.57 -20.69
CA VAL A 101 -4.86 1.18 -20.99
C VAL A 101 -5.68 0.17 -20.17
N GLN A 102 -5.97 0.47 -18.90
CA GLN A 102 -6.69 -0.44 -17.99
C GLN A 102 -7.83 0.25 -17.22
N PRO A 103 -8.79 0.89 -17.93
CA PRO A 103 -9.87 1.64 -17.28
C PRO A 103 -10.76 0.77 -16.38
N GLY A 104 -10.98 -0.50 -16.73
CA GLY A 104 -11.79 -1.42 -15.92
C GLY A 104 -11.18 -1.68 -14.54
N LYS A 105 -9.89 -2.07 -14.50
CA LYS A 105 -9.15 -2.30 -13.25
C LYS A 105 -9.03 -1.02 -12.42
N LEU A 106 -8.78 0.13 -13.06
CA LEU A 106 -8.72 1.41 -12.36
C LEU A 106 -10.07 1.84 -11.79
N THR A 107 -11.16 1.63 -12.54
CA THR A 107 -12.53 1.95 -12.09
C THR A 107 -12.91 1.10 -10.87
N GLU A 108 -12.54 -0.18 -10.88
CA GLU A 108 -12.76 -1.06 -9.75
C GLU A 108 -11.95 -0.64 -8.51
N ALA A 109 -10.66 -0.32 -8.67
CA ALA A 109 -9.86 0.22 -7.58
C ALA A 109 -10.44 1.53 -7.02
N PHE A 110 -10.93 2.42 -7.90
CA PHE A 110 -11.56 3.67 -7.52
C PHE A 110 -12.89 3.46 -6.76
N LYS A 111 -13.71 2.49 -7.19
CA LYS A 111 -14.91 2.05 -6.47
C LYS A 111 -14.56 1.63 -5.03
N TYR A 112 -13.52 0.82 -4.84
CA TYR A 112 -13.08 0.40 -3.50
C TYR A 112 -12.54 1.56 -2.66
N PHE A 113 -11.82 2.49 -3.29
CA PHE A 113 -11.35 3.70 -2.60
C PHE A 113 -12.50 4.58 -2.10
N LEU A 114 -13.53 4.81 -2.93
CA LEU A 114 -14.74 5.54 -2.53
C LEU A 114 -15.56 4.80 -1.45
N GLN A 115 -15.60 3.47 -1.52
CA GLN A 115 -16.18 2.61 -0.49
C GLN A 115 -15.48 2.80 0.86
N GLY A 116 -14.15 2.81 0.87
CA GLY A 116 -13.36 3.06 2.08
C GLY A 116 -13.61 4.43 2.72
N MET A 117 -14.06 5.41 1.93
CA MET A 117 -14.48 6.73 2.42
C MET A 117 -15.97 6.82 2.78
N GLY A 118 -16.74 5.75 2.56
CA GLY A 118 -18.18 5.68 2.90
C GLY A 118 -19.13 6.25 1.84
N TYR A 119 -18.66 6.60 0.64
CA TYR A 119 -19.52 7.22 -0.38
C TYR A 119 -20.38 6.22 -1.16
N ILE A 120 -19.89 4.99 -1.42
CA ILE A 120 -20.59 3.98 -2.23
C ILE A 120 -20.81 2.69 -1.42
N PRO A 121 -21.65 2.69 -0.37
CA PRO A 121 -21.79 1.56 0.55
C PRO A 121 -22.28 0.26 -0.13
N TYR A 122 -23.07 0.37 -1.21
CA TYR A 122 -23.52 -0.76 -2.02
C TYR A 122 -23.61 -0.37 -3.49
N VAL A 123 -22.88 -1.09 -4.36
CA VAL A 123 -23.31 -1.23 -5.76
C VAL A 123 -24.24 -2.44 -5.75
N GLN A 124 -25.53 -2.20 -5.56
CA GLN A 124 -26.52 -3.23 -5.79
C GLN A 124 -26.49 -3.52 -7.28
N LEU A 125 -25.87 -4.64 -7.66
CA LEU A 125 -25.93 -5.15 -9.03
C LEU A 125 -27.42 -5.39 -9.33
N SER A 126 -28.05 -4.46 -10.03
CA SER A 126 -29.46 -4.52 -10.43
C SER A 126 -29.81 -5.69 -11.35
N HIS A 127 -28.85 -6.59 -11.63
CA HIS A 127 -29.02 -7.78 -12.46
C HIS A 127 -28.82 -9.11 -11.72
N LEU A 128 -28.59 -9.13 -10.41
CA LEU A 128 -28.62 -10.37 -9.62
C LEU A 128 -29.59 -10.19 -8.46
N ASN A 129 -30.57 -11.10 -8.39
CA ASN A 129 -31.57 -11.20 -7.34
C ASN A 129 -30.94 -11.00 -5.95
N THR A 130 -31.54 -10.06 -5.19
CA THR A 130 -31.75 -10.04 -3.74
C THR A 130 -30.77 -10.80 -2.83
N GLU A 131 -29.46 -10.66 -3.01
CA GLU A 131 -28.48 -11.00 -1.96
C GLU A 131 -27.49 -9.84 -1.80
N SER A 132 -27.57 -9.19 -0.65
CA SER A 132 -26.60 -8.17 -0.23
C SER A 132 -25.23 -8.82 -0.10
N VAL A 133 -24.35 -8.60 -1.07
CA VAL A 133 -22.96 -9.02 -0.94
C VAL A 133 -22.31 -8.13 0.14
N PRO A 134 -21.74 -8.72 1.22
CA PRO A 134 -21.11 -7.94 2.28
C PRO A 134 -20.01 -7.06 1.69
N SER A 135 -19.95 -5.81 2.16
CA SER A 135 -18.85 -4.88 1.90
C SER A 135 -17.51 -5.61 2.03
N ALA A 136 -16.77 -5.71 0.92
CA ALA A 136 -15.41 -6.23 0.92
C ALA A 136 -14.50 -5.19 1.59
N SER A 137 -14.58 -5.13 2.92
CA SER A 137 -13.63 -4.39 3.72
C SER A 137 -12.30 -5.12 3.60
N MET A 138 -11.27 -4.45 3.07
CA MET A 138 -9.90 -4.96 3.11
C MET A 138 -9.49 -5.10 4.58
N THR A 139 -9.72 -6.29 5.13
CA THR A 139 -9.37 -6.58 6.52
C THR A 139 -7.86 -6.69 6.53
N ARG A 140 -7.17 -5.63 6.97
CA ARG A 140 -5.74 -5.69 7.28
C ARG A 140 -5.53 -6.90 8.21
N LEU A 141 -4.66 -7.83 7.82
CA LEU A 141 -4.22 -8.94 8.66
C LEU A 141 -3.64 -8.37 9.96
N ALA A 142 -4.47 -8.30 11.02
CA ALA A 142 -3.99 -8.07 12.36
C ALA A 142 -3.22 -9.32 12.76
N ARG A 143 -1.91 -9.17 12.96
CA ARG A 143 -1.02 -10.23 13.44
C ARG A 143 -1.48 -10.66 14.83
N SER A 144 -2.26 -11.74 14.91
CA SER A 144 -2.60 -12.38 16.17
C SER A 144 -1.32 -12.76 16.90
N ARG A 145 -1.15 -12.25 18.12
CA ARG A 145 -0.11 -12.68 19.04
C ARG A 145 -0.43 -14.11 19.48
N THR A 146 0.22 -15.09 18.87
CA THR A 146 0.21 -16.46 19.39
C THR A 146 1.12 -16.52 20.60
N HIS A 147 0.53 -16.71 21.79
CA HIS A 147 1.23 -17.26 22.94
C HIS A 147 1.72 -18.66 22.54
N SER A 148 3.03 -18.83 22.39
CA SER A 148 3.63 -20.14 22.18
C SER A 148 3.64 -20.88 23.52
N THR A 149 2.70 -21.79 23.72
CA THR A 149 2.90 -22.91 24.65
C THR A 149 3.80 -23.92 23.97
N SER A 150 5.01 -24.06 24.51
CA SER A 150 6.02 -25.04 24.09
C SER A 150 5.46 -26.47 24.18
N SER A 151 5.66 -27.24 23.10
CA SER A 151 5.53 -28.69 23.12
C SER A 151 6.93 -29.29 23.30
N SER A 152 7.16 -29.94 24.43
CA SER A 152 8.35 -30.79 24.65
C SER A 152 7.92 -32.25 24.65
N ILE A 153 8.48 -33.02 23.72
CA ILE A 153 8.53 -34.48 23.75
C ILE A 153 9.40 -34.92 24.94
N GLY A 154 8.92 -35.90 25.70
CA GLY A 154 9.67 -36.54 26.78
C GLY A 154 8.92 -37.76 27.33
N SER A 155 9.42 -38.94 26.99
CA SER A 155 9.03 -40.25 27.53
C SER A 155 9.38 -40.40 29.02
N GLY A 156 8.60 -41.20 29.74
CA GLY A 156 8.99 -41.75 31.05
C GLY A 156 7.81 -42.00 31.98
N GLU A 157 7.61 -43.26 32.35
CA GLU A 157 6.58 -43.75 33.27
C GLU A 157 6.80 -43.31 34.73
N SER A 158 5.75 -43.51 35.55
CA SER A 158 5.72 -43.63 37.02
C SER A 158 5.12 -42.48 37.85
N ALA A 159 4.75 -42.83 39.08
CA ALA A 159 3.46 -42.53 39.72
C ALA A 159 3.53 -41.60 40.94
N PHE A 160 2.35 -41.11 41.35
CA PHE A 160 1.96 -40.53 42.67
C PHE A 160 2.80 -39.39 43.26
N SER A 161 2.16 -38.23 43.54
CA SER A 161 1.91 -37.70 44.90
C SER A 161 1.43 -36.24 44.94
N ARG A 162 0.75 -35.91 46.06
CA ARG A 162 0.03 -34.67 46.39
C ARG A 162 0.92 -33.49 46.85
N SER A 163 0.27 -32.32 46.86
CA SER A 163 0.22 -31.28 47.92
C SER A 163 1.26 -30.14 48.02
N VAL A 164 0.70 -28.91 48.03
CA VAL A 164 0.83 -27.84 49.06
C VAL A 164 1.93 -26.75 48.92
N THR A 165 1.42 -25.52 48.70
CA THR A 165 1.75 -24.16 49.21
C THR A 165 3.15 -23.51 49.17
N SER A 166 3.11 -22.24 48.73
CA SER A 166 3.68 -21.02 49.34
C SER A 166 5.09 -20.50 48.96
N ASN A 167 5.04 -19.21 48.59
CA ASN A 167 5.88 -18.07 48.98
C ASN A 167 7.30 -17.85 48.41
N GLN A 168 7.46 -16.60 47.90
CA GLN A 168 8.61 -15.66 47.98
C GLN A 168 9.95 -16.17 47.38
N SER A 169 10.83 -15.39 46.76
CA SER A 169 11.22 -13.97 46.79
C SER A 169 12.20 -13.77 45.61
N ASP A 170 12.18 -12.61 44.94
CA ASP A 170 13.24 -11.58 44.90
C ASP A 170 14.64 -12.01 44.37
N GLY A 171 15.17 -11.27 43.40
CA GLY A 171 16.50 -11.54 42.80
C GLY A 171 16.78 -10.75 41.52
N THR A 172 17.53 -9.67 41.68
CA THR A 172 17.95 -8.65 40.70
C THR A 172 19.11 -9.11 39.79
N GLN A 173 19.13 -8.56 38.56
CA GLN A 173 20.28 -8.27 37.68
C GLN A 173 21.14 -9.42 37.12
N GLU A 174 21.19 -9.55 35.79
CA GLU A 174 22.36 -9.14 34.98
C GLU A 174 22.14 -9.27 33.47
N SER A 175 22.87 -8.42 32.75
CA SER A 175 22.97 -8.15 31.32
C SER A 175 23.42 -9.32 30.44
N SER A 176 22.97 -9.39 29.17
CA SER A 176 23.79 -9.84 28.04
C SER A 176 23.17 -9.43 26.69
N GLU A 177 24.06 -9.10 25.76
CA GLU A 177 23.87 -8.52 24.44
C GLU A 177 23.14 -9.44 23.44
N SER A 178 22.48 -8.86 22.42
CA SER A 178 21.84 -9.58 21.31
C SER A 178 22.48 -9.16 19.98
N PRO A 179 22.81 -10.09 19.06
CA PRO A 179 23.38 -9.76 17.76
C PRO A 179 22.30 -9.49 16.71
N ASP A 180 22.72 -8.71 15.70
CA ASP A 180 22.01 -8.27 14.50
C ASP A 180 21.18 -9.34 13.78
N VAL A 181 19.97 -8.96 13.34
CA VAL A 181 19.22 -9.69 12.31
C VAL A 181 18.78 -8.71 11.23
N VAL A 182 19.35 -8.95 10.05
CA VAL A 182 19.16 -8.31 8.75
C VAL A 182 17.66 -8.25 8.38
N ASP A 183 17.15 -7.03 8.18
CA ASP A 183 15.79 -6.76 7.70
C ASP A 183 15.71 -7.07 6.20
N ARG A 184 15.01 -8.15 5.85
CA ARG A 184 14.75 -8.54 4.46
C ARG A 184 13.31 -8.19 4.13
N HIS A 185 13.12 -7.11 3.38
CA HIS A 185 11.84 -6.68 2.83
C HIS A 185 11.17 -7.83 2.06
N GLN A 186 9.95 -8.18 2.45
CA GLN A 186 9.15 -9.19 1.78
C GLN A 186 8.11 -8.51 0.88
N THR A 187 8.39 -8.51 -0.43
CA THR A 187 7.44 -8.15 -1.49
C THR A 187 6.52 -9.35 -1.74
N MET A 188 5.21 -9.10 -1.82
CA MET A 188 4.25 -10.12 -2.22
C MET A 188 3.85 -9.86 -3.67
N GLU A 189 4.19 -10.79 -4.55
CA GLU A 189 3.65 -10.89 -5.90
C GLU A 189 2.41 -11.78 -5.85
N VAL A 190 1.39 -11.42 -6.63
CA VAL A 190 0.17 -12.22 -6.77
C VAL A 190 0.04 -12.55 -8.25
N SER A 191 0.13 -13.85 -8.56
CA SER A 191 -0.21 -14.40 -9.87
C SER A 191 -1.53 -15.17 -9.76
N CYS A 192 -2.42 -14.85 -10.70
CA CYS A 192 -3.66 -15.52 -11.13
C CYS A 192 -4.52 -16.22 -10.07
#